data_AF-A0A1A7YIF7-F1
#
_entry.id   AF-A0A1A7YIF7-F1
#
_cell.length_a   1.000
_cell.length_b   1.000
_cell.length_c   1.000
_cell.angle_alpha   90.00
_cell.angle_beta   90.00
_cell.angle_gamma   90.00
#
_symmetry.space_group_name_H-M   'P 1'
#
loop_
_entity.id
_entity.type
_entity.pdbx_description
1 polymer ?
#
loop_
_entity_poly.entity_id
_entity_poly.type
_entity_poly.pdbx_seq_one_letter_code
_entity_poly.pdbx_strand_id
1 'polypeptide(L)'
;MYSQGRFNYHGVDLNRAFPDAFDGLQNQQINEEKMEPEVRAVVDWLRTETFVLSANIHGGALVASYPYDNSNPNQLVRAGISPDNEVFVYLAKVYSYNHTSMYRGNVCVDSGP
;
A
#
# COMPACT_ATOMS: atom_id res chain seq x y z
N MET A 1 21.97 5.32 7.30
CA MET A 1 22.54 4.13 6.61
C MET A 1 21.38 3.20 6.31
N TYR A 2 21.04 2.95 5.03
CA TYR A 2 19.92 2.07 4.66
C TYR A 2 20.28 0.61 4.94
N SER A 3 19.35 -0.18 5.48
CA SER A 3 19.56 -1.62 5.73
C SER A 3 19.32 -2.44 4.47
N GLN A 4 20.08 -3.52 4.29
CA GLN A 4 19.72 -4.59 3.36
C GLN A 4 18.54 -5.38 3.93
N GLY A 5 17.54 -5.73 3.10
CA GLY A 5 16.37 -6.52 3.51
C GLY A 5 14.99 -5.94 3.18
N ARG A 6 14.91 -4.75 2.55
CA ARG A 6 13.62 -4.21 2.06
C ARG A 6 13.02 -5.10 0.95
N PHE A 7 13.85 -5.46 -0.02
CA PHE A 7 13.47 -6.26 -1.16
C PHE A 7 13.47 -7.75 -0.79
N ASN A 8 12.72 -8.57 -1.53
CA ASN A 8 12.79 -10.02 -1.39
C ASN A 8 14.14 -10.57 -1.88
N TYR A 9 14.32 -11.90 -1.85
CA TYR A 9 15.56 -12.56 -2.26
C TYR A 9 15.97 -12.24 -3.72
N HIS A 10 15.00 -12.02 -4.62
CA HIS A 10 15.25 -11.64 -6.02
C HIS A 10 15.48 -10.14 -6.23
N GLY A 11 15.48 -9.34 -5.16
CA GLY A 11 15.66 -7.88 -5.26
C GLY A 11 14.39 -7.13 -5.68
N VAL A 12 13.21 -7.75 -5.56
CA VAL A 12 11.91 -7.14 -5.94
C VAL A 12 11.23 -6.51 -4.72
N ASP A 13 10.61 -5.34 -4.92
CA ASP A 13 9.82 -4.67 -3.88
C ASP A 13 8.42 -5.29 -3.88
N LEU A 14 8.10 -6.07 -2.85
CA LEU A 14 6.82 -6.78 -2.78
C LEU A 14 5.62 -5.83 -2.74
N ASN A 15 5.78 -4.60 -2.24
CA ASN A 15 4.71 -3.58 -2.26
C ASN A 15 4.59 -2.85 -3.61
N ARG A 16 5.31 -3.31 -4.64
CA ARG A 16 5.24 -2.85 -6.03
C ARG A 16 5.00 -4.00 -7.02
N ALA A 17 4.83 -5.22 -6.51
CA ALA A 17 4.73 -6.43 -7.32
C ALA A 17 3.31 -7.02 -7.39
N PHE A 18 2.32 -6.37 -6.76
CA PHE A 18 0.90 -6.70 -6.93
C PHE A 18 0.35 -6.11 -8.24
N PRO A 19 -0.68 -6.72 -8.85
CA PRO A 19 -1.38 -6.12 -9.98
C PRO A 19 -1.95 -4.74 -9.65
N ASP A 20 -1.65 -3.75 -10.48
CA ASP A 20 -2.11 -2.37 -10.30
C ASP A 20 -3.30 -2.06 -11.23
N ALA A 21 -4.34 -1.46 -10.65
CA ALA A 21 -5.60 -1.15 -11.35
C ALA A 21 -5.46 -0.03 -12.39
N PHE A 22 -4.38 0.77 -12.33
CA PHE A 22 -4.09 1.87 -13.25
C PHE A 22 -3.08 1.46 -14.34
N ASP A 23 -2.24 0.45 -14.10
CA ASP A 23 -1.35 -0.15 -15.10
C ASP A 23 -2.14 -0.84 -16.24
N GLY A 24 -3.33 -1.37 -15.94
CA GLY A 24 -4.25 -2.01 -16.89
C GLY A 24 -4.75 -1.10 -18.03
N LEU A 25 -4.53 0.21 -17.98
CA LEU A 25 -4.75 1.13 -19.10
C LEU A 25 -3.82 0.86 -20.30
N GLN A 26 -2.82 -0.03 -20.14
CA GLN A 26 -1.83 -0.41 -21.16
C GLN A 26 -2.03 -1.83 -21.75
N ASN A 27 -3.18 -2.49 -21.56
CA ASN A 27 -3.48 -3.83 -22.10
C ASN A 27 -2.49 -4.95 -21.67
N GLN A 28 -1.97 -4.91 -20.44
CA GLN A 28 -1.18 -6.03 -19.92
C GLN A 28 -2.10 -7.02 -19.20
N GLN A 29 -2.22 -8.23 -19.75
CA GLN A 29 -2.80 -9.35 -19.02
C GLN A 29 -1.94 -9.64 -17.79
N ILE A 30 -2.57 -9.75 -16.62
CA ILE A 30 -1.90 -10.16 -15.39
C ILE A 30 -1.41 -11.60 -15.60
N ASN A 31 -0.09 -11.78 -15.67
CA ASN A 31 0.52 -13.10 -15.72
C ASN A 31 0.87 -13.55 -14.29
N GLU A 32 -0.06 -14.27 -13.66
CA GLU A 32 0.12 -14.78 -12.30
C GLU A 32 1.34 -15.71 -12.17
N GLU A 33 1.73 -16.43 -13.23
CA GLU A 33 2.90 -17.32 -13.25
C GLU A 33 4.23 -16.56 -13.09
N LYS A 34 4.27 -15.27 -13.40
CA LYS A 34 5.44 -14.39 -13.24
C LYS A 34 5.52 -13.64 -11.92
N MET A 35 4.51 -13.76 -11.05
CA MET A 35 4.53 -13.13 -9.73
C MET A 35 5.62 -13.72 -8.83
N GLU A 36 6.20 -12.88 -7.96
CA GLU A 36 7.04 -13.35 -6.86
C GLU A 36 6.25 -14.33 -5.97
N PRO A 37 6.89 -15.37 -5.44
CA PRO A 37 6.21 -16.41 -4.68
C PRO A 37 5.46 -15.86 -3.46
N GLU A 38 5.98 -14.81 -2.82
CA GLU A 38 5.32 -14.13 -1.71
C GLU A 38 4.04 -13.40 -2.14
N VAL A 39 4.06 -12.72 -3.29
CA VAL A 39 2.89 -12.04 -3.85
C VAL A 39 1.82 -13.05 -4.21
N ARG A 40 2.19 -14.14 -4.91
CA ARG A 40 1.26 -15.20 -5.28
C ARG A 40 0.59 -15.82 -4.05
N ALA A 41 1.38 -16.15 -3.02
CA ALA A 41 0.83 -16.72 -1.79
C ALA A 41 -0.20 -15.79 -1.12
N VAL A 42 0.03 -14.48 -1.10
CA VAL A 42 -0.92 -13.50 -0.55
C VAL A 42 -2.16 -13.36 -1.44
N VAL A 43 -1.99 -13.28 -2.77
CA VAL A 43 -3.11 -13.21 -3.72
C VAL A 43 -4.02 -14.44 -3.59
N ASP A 44 -3.42 -15.63 -3.53
CA ASP A 44 -4.17 -16.88 -3.37
C ASP A 44 -4.86 -16.93 -2.01
N TRP A 45 -4.16 -16.54 -0.93
CA TRP A 45 -4.76 -16.47 0.41
C TRP A 45 -5.94 -15.49 0.48
N LEU A 46 -5.84 -14.32 -0.14
CA LEU A 46 -6.94 -13.34 -0.20
C LEU A 46 -8.18 -13.89 -0.94
N ARG A 47 -8.03 -14.92 -1.78
CA ARG A 47 -9.15 -15.61 -2.44
C ARG A 47 -9.78 -16.72 -1.59
N THR A 48 -9.11 -17.16 -0.51
CA THR A 48 -9.59 -18.28 0.32
C THR A 48 -10.70 -17.91 1.30
N GLU A 49 -10.85 -16.62 1.62
CA GLU A 49 -11.80 -16.14 2.62
C GLU A 49 -12.37 -14.79 2.20
N THR A 50 -13.54 -14.44 2.72
CA THR A 50 -14.18 -13.13 2.46
C THR A 50 -13.66 -12.09 3.45
N PHE A 51 -12.41 -11.65 3.27
CA PHE A 51 -11.82 -10.60 4.10
C PHE A 51 -12.62 -9.29 3.98
N VAL A 52 -13.09 -8.78 5.12
CA VAL A 52 -13.90 -7.54 5.19
C VAL A 52 -13.02 -6.30 5.43
N LEU A 53 -11.98 -6.43 6.24
CA LEU A 53 -11.05 -5.36 6.59
C LEU A 53 -9.64 -5.93 6.69
N SER A 54 -8.64 -5.18 6.21
CA SER A 54 -7.24 -5.54 6.32
C SER A 54 -6.36 -4.32 6.61
N ALA A 55 -5.15 -4.58 7.08
CA ALA A 55 -4.08 -3.61 7.21
C ALA A 55 -2.73 -4.31 7.01
N ASN A 56 -1.80 -3.67 6.31
CA ASN A 56 -0.40 -4.05 6.27
C ASN A 56 0.42 -3.02 7.05
N ILE A 57 1.57 -3.43 7.61
CA ILE A 57 2.36 -2.60 8.53
C ILE A 57 3.71 -2.31 7.90
N HIS A 58 4.08 -1.02 7.86
CA HIS A 58 5.34 -0.54 7.34
C HIS A 58 6.09 0.32 8.38
N GLY A 59 7.41 0.40 8.22
CA GLY A 59 8.26 1.37 8.91
C GLY A 59 8.80 2.43 7.94
N GLY A 60 9.28 3.54 8.48
CA GLY A 60 9.88 4.66 7.72
C GLY A 60 9.16 6.00 7.89
N ALA A 61 7.87 5.96 8.22
CA ALA A 61 7.09 7.12 8.63
C ALA A 61 6.09 6.73 9.73
N LEU A 62 5.61 7.70 10.51
CA LEU A 62 4.54 7.48 11.49
C LEU A 62 3.23 8.10 11.00
N VAL A 63 2.48 7.32 10.21
CA VAL A 63 1.23 7.73 9.57
C VAL A 63 0.36 6.49 9.30
N ALA A 64 -0.96 6.69 9.15
CA ALA A 64 -1.87 5.69 8.60
C ALA A 64 -2.19 6.07 7.14
N SER A 65 -1.62 5.34 6.18
CA SER A 65 -1.93 5.51 4.75
C SER A 65 -3.23 4.78 4.38
N TYR A 66 -3.95 5.30 3.40
CA TYR A 66 -5.20 4.71 2.93
C TYR A 66 -5.34 4.86 1.40
N PRO A 67 -6.14 4.00 0.73
CA PRO A 67 -6.25 4.00 -0.72
C PRO A 67 -6.79 5.29 -1.34
N TYR A 68 -6.43 5.59 -2.59
CA TYR A 68 -5.50 4.83 -3.44
C TYR A 68 -4.04 5.26 -3.27
N ASP A 69 -3.12 4.31 -3.38
CA ASP A 69 -1.67 4.58 -3.39
C ASP A 69 -1.15 5.02 -4.77
N ASN A 70 -1.97 4.90 -5.82
CA ASN A 70 -1.67 5.29 -7.19
C ASN A 70 -2.88 6.01 -7.82
N SER A 71 -2.70 6.62 -8.99
CA SER A 71 -3.77 7.33 -9.70
C SER A 71 -3.63 7.24 -11.21
N ASN A 72 -4.72 7.47 -11.94
CA ASN A 72 -4.67 7.49 -13.41
C ASN A 72 -3.77 8.68 -13.86
N PRO A 73 -2.65 8.42 -14.57
CA PRO A 73 -1.71 9.47 -14.96
C PRO A 73 -2.32 10.53 -15.88
N ASN A 74 -3.43 10.22 -16.55
CA ASN A 74 -4.17 11.16 -17.41
C ASN A 74 -5.21 12.01 -16.64
N GLN A 75 -5.43 11.77 -15.35
CA GLN A 75 -6.30 12.57 -14.49
C GLN A 75 -5.49 13.30 -13.41
N LEU A 76 -4.75 14.34 -13.83
CA LEU A 76 -3.92 15.19 -12.96
C LEU A 76 -4.68 15.89 -11.80
N VAL A 77 -6.02 15.94 -11.85
CA VAL A 77 -6.84 16.82 -10.99
C VAL A 77 -7.65 16.05 -9.94
N ARG A 78 -7.74 14.72 -10.05
CA ARG A 78 -8.32 13.87 -9.00
C ARG A 78 -7.24 12.91 -8.50
N ALA A 79 -6.47 13.39 -7.52
CA ALA A 79 -5.64 12.52 -6.69
C ALA A 79 -6.49 11.31 -6.28
N GLY A 80 -5.90 10.10 -6.29
CA GLY A 80 -6.54 8.80 -6.14
C GLY A 80 -7.50 8.66 -4.96
N ILE A 81 -8.66 9.30 -5.02
CA ILE A 81 -9.74 9.23 -4.04
C ILE A 81 -10.58 8.01 -4.40
N SER A 82 -10.72 7.11 -3.44
CA SER A 82 -11.58 5.93 -3.57
C SER A 82 -13.07 6.28 -3.44
N PRO A 83 -13.98 5.48 -4.02
CA PRO A 83 -15.41 5.66 -3.82
C PRO A 83 -15.83 5.68 -2.34
N ASP A 84 -15.14 4.89 -1.50
CA ASP A 84 -15.37 4.78 -0.06
C ASP A 84 -14.42 5.65 0.78
N ASN A 85 -13.94 6.78 0.24
CA ASN A 85 -12.94 7.63 0.89
C ASN A 85 -13.33 8.04 2.32
N GLU A 86 -14.60 8.32 2.59
CA GLU A 86 -15.06 8.66 3.94
C GLU A 86 -14.82 7.52 4.94
N VAL A 87 -15.08 6.28 4.53
CA VAL A 87 -14.84 5.09 5.35
C VAL A 87 -13.34 4.89 5.58
N PHE A 88 -12.53 5.04 4.54
CA PHE A 88 -11.07 4.92 4.66
C PHE A 88 -10.46 5.99 5.57
N VAL A 89 -10.89 7.25 5.43
CA VAL A 89 -10.46 8.33 6.33
C VAL A 89 -10.90 8.05 7.77
N TYR A 90 -12.11 7.52 7.97
CA TYR A 90 -12.57 7.12 9.30
C TYR A 90 -11.68 6.02 9.89
N LEU A 91 -11.39 4.95 9.15
CA LEU A 91 -10.54 3.84 9.59
C LEU A 91 -9.11 4.30 9.91
N ALA A 92 -8.52 5.14 9.05
CA ALA A 92 -7.19 5.71 9.28
C ALA A 92 -7.15 6.59 10.53
N LYS A 93 -8.21 7.38 10.79
CA LYS A 93 -8.35 8.16 12.02
C LYS A 93 -8.48 7.27 13.26
N VAL A 94 -9.29 6.21 13.20
CA VAL A 94 -9.42 5.27 14.33
C VAL A 94 -8.06 4.72 14.74
N TYR A 95 -7.22 4.29 13.79
CA TYR A 95 -5.89 3.79 14.13
C TYR A 95 -4.96 4.89 14.65
N SER A 96 -4.86 6.01 13.92
CA SER A 96 -3.90 7.08 14.25
C SER A 96 -4.21 7.81 15.55
N TYR A 97 -5.49 8.01 15.89
CA TYR A 97 -5.92 8.67 17.13
C TYR A 97 -5.76 7.79 18.38
N ASN A 98 -5.75 6.47 18.21
CA ASN A 98 -5.49 5.53 19.30
C ASN A 98 -3.99 5.21 19.48
N HIS A 99 -3.14 5.55 18.52
CA HIS A 99 -1.69 5.43 18.65
C HIS A 99 -1.11 6.58 19.47
N THR A 100 -0.19 6.30 20.40
CA THR A 100 0.35 7.24 21.41
C THR A 100 0.94 8.55 20.87
N SER A 101 1.41 8.55 19.62
CA SER A 101 2.02 9.73 18.99
C SER A 101 1.61 10.00 17.54
N MET A 102 0.93 9.06 16.86
CA MET A 102 0.68 9.19 15.41
C MET A 102 -0.28 10.35 15.12
N TYR A 103 -1.28 10.56 15.98
CA TYR A 103 -2.25 11.66 15.89
C TYR A 103 -1.62 13.06 15.85
N ARG A 104 -0.35 13.20 16.26
CA ARG A 104 0.35 14.49 16.28
C ARG A 104 0.75 14.96 14.88
N GLY A 105 0.88 14.04 13.92
CA GLY A 105 1.15 14.35 12.50
C GLY A 105 2.56 14.88 12.18
N ASN A 106 3.46 15.03 13.15
CA ASN A 106 4.78 15.65 12.98
C ASN A 106 5.92 14.87 13.64
N VAL A 107 5.84 13.54 13.65
CA VAL A 107 6.75 12.69 14.45
C VAL A 107 8.05 12.34 13.73
N CYS A 108 8.10 12.51 12.41
CA CYS A 108 9.31 12.27 11.62
C CYS A 108 10.00 13.62 11.34
N VAL A 109 11.09 13.89 12.07
CA VAL A 109 12.12 14.84 11.61
C VAL A 109 12.98 14.10 10.60
N ASP A 110 13.01 14.59 9.36
CA ASP A 110 13.85 14.03 8.30
C ASP A 110 15.28 13.87 8.81
N SER A 111 15.66 12.63 9.10
CA SER A 111 17.04 12.27 9.38
C SER A 111 17.69 11.99 8.03
N GLY A 112 17.68 13.01 7.17
CA GLY A 112 18.50 13.00 5.97
C GLY A 112 19.98 12.86 6.34
N PRO A 113 20.82 12.28 5.48
CA PRO A 113 22.27 12.41 5.60
C PRO A 113 22.72 13.88 5.50
#